data_AF-A0A4U0GR88-F1
#
_entry.id   AF-A0A4U0GR88-F1
#
_cell.length_a   1.000
_cell.length_b   1.000
_cell.length_c   1.000
_cell.angle_alpha   90.00
_cell.angle_beta   90.00
_cell.angle_gamma   90.00
#
_symmetry.space_group_name_H-M   'P 1'
#
loop_
_entity.id
_entity.type
_entity.pdbx_description
1 polymer ?
#
loop_
_entity_poly.entity_id
_entity_poly.type
_entity_poly.pdbx_seq_one_letter_code
_entity_poly.pdbx_strand_id
1 'polypeptide(L)'
;MYNKGIPFYYLTAPCSYYYTLLLLYPGARISRYWYLHLIPFVFGLIDIIPYTLASAQEKAQLLALVVSDIKMGFRHSYGYIEQKWHYILRFGLSAVYLVAQWRLLYIYDPRENSRFQVRWPLAISFAVIYSLQILLQGTLVMTVLSNELQGTFLLRDINQVIWISLFFLLLTLWFCWSAWRRVRLK
;
A
#
# COMPACT_ATOMS: atom_id res chain seq x y z
N MET A 1 -4.67 17.46 -2.37
CA MET A 1 -5.41 16.41 -1.64
C MET A 1 -4.50 15.79 -0.57
N TYR A 2 -4.33 16.45 0.57
CA TYR A 2 -3.47 15.95 1.65
C TYR A 2 -4.22 14.91 2.50
N ASN A 3 -3.60 13.78 2.81
CA ASN A 3 -4.02 12.73 3.77
C ASN A 3 -5.41 12.07 3.65
N LYS A 4 -6.27 12.40 2.68
CA LYS A 4 -7.61 11.79 2.57
C LYS A 4 -7.61 10.28 2.24
N GLY A 5 -6.53 9.76 1.65
CA GLY A 5 -6.40 8.34 1.28
C GLY A 5 -5.93 7.43 2.41
N ILE A 6 -5.53 7.99 3.57
CA ILE A 6 -4.93 7.25 4.69
C ILE A 6 -5.69 5.99 5.10
N PRO A 7 -7.02 6.04 5.28
CA PRO A 7 -7.76 4.87 5.73
C PRO A 7 -7.67 3.73 4.72
N PHE A 8 -7.90 4.03 3.44
CA PHE A 8 -7.93 3.03 2.37
C PHE A 8 -6.60 2.32 2.17
N TYR A 9 -5.48 2.97 2.47
CA TYR A 9 -4.17 2.33 2.39
C TYR A 9 -4.04 1.13 3.35
N TYR A 10 -4.76 1.12 4.48
CA TYR A 10 -4.80 -0.04 5.38
C TYR A 10 -5.50 -1.26 4.80
N LEU A 11 -6.39 -1.06 3.81
CA LEU A 11 -7.10 -2.15 3.17
C LEU A 11 -6.29 -2.82 2.06
N THR A 12 -5.22 -2.20 1.58
CA THR A 12 -4.44 -2.72 0.44
C THR A 12 -3.88 -4.11 0.73
N ALA A 13 -3.29 -4.31 1.91
CA ALA A 13 -2.70 -5.57 2.33
C ALA A 13 -3.71 -6.72 2.50
N PRO A 14 -4.81 -6.56 3.28
CA PRO A 14 -5.83 -7.59 3.34
C PRO A 14 -6.46 -7.86 1.97
N CYS A 15 -6.78 -6.84 1.18
CA CYS A 15 -7.35 -7.05 -0.16
C CYS A 15 -6.40 -7.84 -1.08
N SER A 16 -5.09 -7.56 -1.04
CA SER A 16 -4.07 -8.31 -1.80
C SER A 16 -4.08 -9.80 -1.45
N TYR A 17 -4.11 -10.12 -0.15
CA TYR A 17 -4.16 -11.50 0.32
C TYR A 17 -5.45 -12.22 -0.09
N TYR A 18 -6.62 -11.61 0.15
CA TYR A 18 -7.91 -12.25 -0.18
C TYR A 18 -8.13 -12.35 -1.69
N TYR A 19 -7.59 -11.41 -2.48
CA TYR A 19 -7.53 -11.55 -3.93
C TYR A 19 -6.78 -12.83 -4.32
N THR A 20 -5.57 -13.06 -3.79
CA THR A 20 -4.81 -14.29 -4.07
C THR A 20 -5.51 -15.55 -3.57
N LEU A 21 -6.10 -15.51 -2.37
CA LEU A 21 -6.89 -16.62 -1.83
C LEU A 21 -8.03 -17.01 -2.77
N LEU A 22 -8.86 -16.05 -3.19
CA LEU A 22 -10.02 -16.31 -4.05
C LEU A 22 -9.61 -16.64 -5.50
N LEU A 23 -8.45 -16.16 -5.94
CA LEU A 23 -7.91 -16.50 -7.25
C LEU A 23 -7.47 -17.97 -7.31
N LEU A 24 -6.81 -18.46 -6.26
CA LEU A 24 -6.34 -19.84 -6.13
C LEU A 24 -7.45 -20.81 -5.71
N TYR A 25 -8.35 -20.36 -4.82
CA TYR A 25 -9.43 -21.16 -4.23
C TYR A 25 -10.77 -20.42 -4.38
N PRO A 26 -11.42 -20.45 -5.56
CA PRO A 26 -12.66 -19.69 -5.81
C PRO A 26 -13.84 -20.10 -4.92
N GLY A 27 -13.82 -21.31 -4.36
CA GLY A 27 -14.82 -21.81 -3.40
C GLY A 27 -14.46 -21.58 -1.93
N ALA A 28 -13.36 -20.89 -1.63
CA ALA A 28 -12.94 -20.64 -0.26
C ALA A 28 -14.00 -19.80 0.48
N ARG A 29 -14.44 -20.30 1.63
CA ARG A 29 -15.31 -19.52 2.52
C ARG A 29 -14.46 -18.50 3.26
N ILE A 30 -14.78 -17.22 3.09
CA ILE A 30 -14.15 -16.15 3.86
C ILE A 30 -14.56 -16.32 5.33
N SER A 31 -13.57 -16.32 6.22
CA SER A 31 -13.82 -16.44 7.66
C SER A 31 -14.71 -15.30 8.14
N ARG A 32 -15.61 -15.60 9.08
CA ARG A 32 -16.41 -14.55 9.76
C ARG A 32 -15.52 -13.48 10.36
N TYR A 33 -14.31 -13.83 10.81
CA TYR A 33 -13.36 -12.90 11.42
C TYR A 33 -12.68 -11.93 10.44
N TRP A 34 -13.03 -11.97 9.14
CA TRP A 34 -12.55 -11.04 8.12
C TRP A 34 -12.68 -9.56 8.53
N TYR A 35 -13.77 -9.20 9.23
CA TYR A 35 -14.01 -7.81 9.65
C TYR A 35 -12.93 -7.27 10.60
N LEU A 36 -12.18 -8.13 11.30
CA LEU A 36 -11.08 -7.70 12.17
C LEU A 36 -9.97 -7.02 11.36
N HIS A 37 -9.83 -7.37 10.08
CA HIS A 37 -8.86 -6.72 9.19
C HIS A 37 -9.27 -5.30 8.78
N LEU A 38 -10.50 -4.87 9.07
CA LEU A 38 -10.97 -3.50 8.90
C LEU A 38 -10.59 -2.60 10.08
N ILE A 39 -10.13 -3.16 11.21
CA ILE A 39 -9.79 -2.37 12.40
C ILE A 39 -8.77 -1.25 12.08
N PRO A 40 -7.65 -1.50 11.38
CA PRO A 40 -6.70 -0.43 11.02
C PRO A 40 -7.32 0.63 10.10
N PHE A 41 -8.24 0.24 9.23
CA PHE A 41 -9.00 1.16 8.37
C PHE A 41 -9.91 2.08 9.21
N VAL A 42 -10.63 1.53 10.18
CA VAL A 42 -11.50 2.32 11.08
C VAL A 42 -10.67 3.31 11.90
N PHE A 43 -9.50 2.89 12.41
CA PHE A 43 -8.59 3.82 13.07
C PHE A 43 -8.14 4.96 12.14
N GLY A 44 -7.77 4.64 10.90
CA GLY A 44 -7.44 5.66 9.90
C GLY A 44 -8.60 6.61 9.61
N LEU A 45 -9.85 6.12 9.58
CA LEU A 45 -11.03 6.96 9.41
C LEU A 45 -11.21 7.95 10.56
N ILE A 46 -11.08 7.47 11.80
CA ILE A 46 -11.19 8.32 13.00
C ILE A 46 -10.09 9.38 12.99
N ASP A 47 -8.87 8.99 12.62
CA ASP A 47 -7.72 9.87 12.59
C ASP A 47 -7.89 11.05 11.62
N ILE A 48 -8.54 10.86 10.47
CA ILE A 48 -8.76 11.95 9.52
C ILE A 48 -9.94 12.88 9.89
N ILE A 49 -10.77 12.55 10.89
CA ILE A 49 -11.96 13.34 11.26
C ILE A 49 -11.61 14.81 11.51
N PRO A 50 -10.61 15.16 12.35
CA PRO A 50 -10.28 16.56 12.65
C PRO A 50 -9.96 17.34 11.37
N TYR A 51 -9.19 16.73 10.46
CA TYR A 51 -8.88 17.36 9.17
C TYR A 51 -10.11 17.47 8.26
N THR A 52 -11.01 16.48 8.25
CA THR A 52 -12.21 16.55 7.42
C THR A 52 -13.17 17.65 7.87
N LEU A 53 -13.30 17.86 9.19
CA LEU A 53 -14.18 18.87 9.79
C LEU A 53 -13.57 20.28 9.80
N ALA A 54 -12.26 20.44 9.64
CA ALA A 54 -11.61 21.74 9.55
C ALA A 54 -12.18 22.62 8.43
N SER A 55 -12.20 23.93 8.65
CA SER A 55 -12.65 24.94 7.68
C SER A 55 -11.79 24.96 6.42
N ALA A 56 -12.31 25.53 5.34
CA ALA A 56 -11.55 25.70 4.10
C ALA A 56 -10.28 26.55 4.32
N GLN A 57 -10.35 27.52 5.23
CA GLN A 57 -9.27 28.45 5.54
C GLN A 57 -8.13 27.75 6.30
N GLU A 58 -8.46 26.92 7.30
CA GLU A 58 -7.48 26.08 8.01
C GLU A 58 -6.80 25.08 7.06
N LYS A 59 -7.58 24.46 6.16
CA LYS A 59 -7.04 23.55 5.13
C LYS A 59 -6.09 24.25 4.18
N ALA A 60 -6.37 25.51 3.81
CA ALA A 60 -5.52 26.31 2.94
C ALA A 60 -4.23 26.76 3.64
N GLN A 61 -4.34 27.19 4.90
CA GLN A 61 -3.17 27.53 5.74
C GLN A 61 -2.24 26.34 5.92
N LEU A 62 -2.82 25.16 6.17
CA LEU A 62 -2.07 23.92 6.21
C LEU A 62 -1.30 23.67 4.90
N LEU A 63 -2.00 23.75 3.76
CA LEU A 63 -1.36 23.52 2.47
C LEU A 63 -0.20 24.50 2.22
N ALA A 64 -0.38 25.78 2.55
CA ALA A 64 0.67 26.79 2.44
C ALA A 64 1.89 26.43 3.31
N LEU A 65 1.65 25.94 4.52
CA LEU A 65 2.70 25.54 5.45
C LEU A 65 3.51 24.34 4.95
N VAL A 66 2.82 23.34 4.36
CA VAL A 66 3.45 22.15 3.76
C VAL A 66 4.24 22.51 2.50
N VAL A 67 3.76 23.48 1.70
CA VAL A 67 4.49 23.97 0.53
C VAL A 67 5.75 24.72 0.95
N SER A 68 5.70 25.52 2.03
CA SER A 68 6.87 26.23 2.53
C SER A 68 7.90 25.34 3.23
N ASP A 69 7.44 24.27 3.90
CA ASP A 69 8.30 23.28 4.52
C ASP A 69 7.68 21.88 4.39
N ILE A 70 8.21 21.10 3.45
CA ILE A 70 7.79 19.72 3.19
C ILE A 70 7.88 18.87 4.47
N LYS A 71 8.78 19.19 5.41
CA LYS A 71 8.90 18.47 6.70
C LYS A 71 7.65 18.62 7.56
N MET A 72 6.95 19.76 7.47
CA MET A 72 5.69 19.98 8.18
C MET A 72 4.54 19.12 7.63
N GLY A 73 4.71 18.57 6.42
CA GLY A 73 3.83 17.54 5.85
C GLY A 73 3.98 16.16 6.52
N PHE A 74 5.00 15.93 7.33
CA PHE A 74 5.20 14.69 8.08
C PHE A 74 4.98 14.84 9.60
N ARG A 75 5.10 16.07 10.13
CA ARG A 75 4.97 16.41 11.56
C ARG A 75 3.62 17.03 11.93
N HIS A 76 2.57 16.68 11.20
CA HIS A 76 1.33 17.46 11.24
C HIS A 76 0.48 17.21 12.49
N SER A 77 -0.19 18.27 12.98
CA SER A 77 -1.05 18.27 14.19
C SER A 77 -2.50 17.85 13.93
N TYR A 78 -2.90 17.66 12.66
CA TYR A 78 -4.26 17.27 12.31
C TYR A 78 -4.33 15.76 12.12
N GLY A 79 -4.67 15.09 13.22
CA GLY A 79 -4.71 13.63 13.38
C GLY A 79 -4.42 13.32 14.84
N TYR A 80 -5.00 12.25 15.36
CA TYR A 80 -4.63 11.75 16.69
C TYR A 80 -3.28 11.03 16.65
N ILE A 81 -2.84 10.58 15.47
CA ILE A 81 -1.63 9.80 15.26
C ILE A 81 -0.69 10.53 14.28
N GLU A 82 0.59 10.61 14.63
CA GLU A 82 1.59 11.17 13.72
C GLU A 82 1.74 10.32 12.45
N GLN A 83 1.96 10.99 11.31
CA GLN A 83 2.08 10.36 9.99
C GLN A 83 3.11 9.21 9.95
N LYS A 84 4.21 9.32 10.70
CA LYS A 84 5.26 8.28 10.77
C LYS A 84 4.71 6.92 11.22
N TRP A 85 3.80 6.92 12.19
CA TRP A 85 3.20 5.70 12.72
C TRP A 85 2.25 5.06 11.72
N HIS A 86 1.57 5.87 10.91
CA HIS A 86 0.80 5.34 9.79
C HIS A 86 1.66 4.61 8.76
N TYR A 87 2.85 5.14 8.43
CA TYR A 87 3.78 4.47 7.52
C TYR A 87 4.31 3.15 8.09
N ILE A 88 4.75 3.15 9.36
CA ILE A 88 5.28 1.95 10.03
C ILE A 88 4.20 0.87 10.13
N LEU A 89 2.99 1.23 10.61
CA LEU A 89 1.90 0.27 10.78
C LEU A 89 1.46 -0.33 9.45
N ARG A 90 1.36 0.48 8.39
CA ARG A 90 1.02 -0.02 7.05
C ARG A 90 2.07 -0.96 6.50
N PHE A 91 3.35 -0.60 6.63
CA PHE A 91 4.43 -1.43 6.16
C PHE A 91 4.45 -2.77 6.90
N GLY A 92 4.31 -2.75 8.23
CA GLY A 92 4.20 -3.96 9.04
C GLY A 92 3.02 -4.84 8.63
N LEU A 93 1.84 -4.24 8.44
CA LEU A 93 0.65 -4.95 7.96
C LEU A 93 0.88 -5.60 6.59
N SER A 94 1.41 -4.83 5.64
CA SER A 94 1.75 -5.32 4.29
C SER A 94 2.74 -6.47 4.33
N ALA A 95 3.78 -6.41 5.18
CA ALA A 95 4.75 -7.49 5.34
C ALA A 95 4.11 -8.78 5.89
N VAL A 96 3.24 -8.68 6.90
CA VAL A 96 2.51 -9.84 7.45
C VAL A 96 1.65 -10.51 6.38
N TYR A 97 0.90 -9.72 5.60
CA TYR A 97 0.07 -10.26 4.53
C TYR A 97 0.87 -10.81 3.36
N LEU A 98 2.04 -10.23 3.07
CA LEU A 98 2.94 -10.76 2.06
C LEU A 98 3.42 -12.16 2.43
N VAL A 99 3.84 -12.38 3.68
CA VAL A 99 4.22 -13.70 4.19
C VAL A 99 3.05 -14.69 4.07
N ALA A 100 1.84 -14.26 4.46
CA ALA A 100 0.64 -15.09 4.34
C ALA A 100 0.31 -15.44 2.87
N GLN A 101 0.49 -14.49 1.94
CA GLN A 101 0.26 -14.66 0.51
C GLN A 101 1.26 -15.63 -0.11
N TRP A 102 2.56 -15.52 0.22
CA TRP A 102 3.57 -16.48 -0.23
C TRP A 102 3.37 -17.87 0.36
N ARG A 103 2.89 -17.97 1.61
CA ARG A 103 2.49 -19.25 2.20
C ARG A 103 1.34 -19.88 1.41
N LEU A 104 0.32 -19.11 1.01
CA LEU A 104 -0.79 -19.63 0.17
C LEU A 104 -0.28 -20.18 -1.16
N LEU A 105 0.68 -19.49 -1.79
CA LEU A 105 1.30 -19.97 -3.01
C LEU A 105 2.06 -21.27 -2.75
N TYR A 106 2.93 -21.31 -1.74
CA TYR A 106 3.75 -22.48 -1.42
C TYR A 106 2.95 -23.76 -1.19
N ILE A 107 1.80 -23.66 -0.50
CA ILE A 107 0.95 -24.82 -0.19
C ILE A 107 -0.02 -25.20 -1.32
N TYR A 108 -0.20 -24.35 -2.32
CA TYR A 108 -1.13 -24.61 -3.41
C TYR A 108 -0.53 -25.59 -4.41
N ASP A 109 -1.20 -26.73 -4.64
CA ASP A 109 -0.82 -27.65 -5.71
C ASP A 109 -1.63 -27.38 -7.00
N PRO A 110 -0.99 -26.86 -8.07
CA PRO A 110 -1.66 -26.63 -9.35
C PRO A 110 -2.09 -27.91 -10.07
N ARG A 111 -1.60 -29.09 -9.68
CA ARG A 111 -1.89 -30.39 -10.31
C ARG A 111 -3.19 -31.01 -9.81
N GLU A 112 -3.58 -30.73 -8.57
CA GLU A 112 -4.83 -31.24 -7.99
C GLU A 112 -6.07 -30.59 -8.62
N ASN A 113 -5.93 -29.40 -9.21
CA ASN A 113 -7.03 -28.62 -9.76
C ASN A 113 -6.74 -28.14 -11.20
N SER A 114 -6.86 -29.06 -12.16
CA SER A 114 -6.59 -28.83 -13.60
C SER A 114 -7.33 -27.62 -14.19
N ARG A 115 -8.55 -27.33 -13.69
CA ARG A 115 -9.38 -26.19 -14.12
C ARG A 115 -8.81 -24.83 -13.68
N PHE A 116 -8.01 -24.80 -12.63
CA PHE A 116 -7.48 -23.57 -12.00
C PHE A 116 -5.97 -23.40 -12.15
N GLN A 117 -5.27 -24.41 -12.72
CA GLN A 117 -3.87 -24.33 -13.12
C GLN A 117 -3.55 -23.09 -13.98
N VAL A 118 -4.51 -22.64 -14.80
CA VAL A 118 -4.40 -21.43 -15.63
C VAL A 118 -4.24 -20.15 -14.81
N ARG A 119 -4.72 -20.10 -13.56
CA ARG A 119 -4.71 -18.91 -12.69
C ARG A 119 -3.44 -18.83 -11.83
N TRP A 120 -2.72 -19.93 -11.67
CA TRP A 120 -1.50 -20.00 -10.87
C TRP A 120 -0.41 -19.01 -11.31
N PRO A 121 -0.06 -18.87 -12.60
CA PRO A 121 0.93 -17.88 -13.04
C PRO A 121 0.51 -16.43 -12.77
N LEU A 122 -0.80 -16.15 -12.80
CA LEU A 122 -1.34 -14.83 -12.46
C LEU A 122 -1.17 -14.54 -10.98
N ALA A 123 -1.45 -15.52 -10.11
CA ALA A 123 -1.27 -15.40 -8.67
C ALA A 123 0.20 -15.16 -8.29
N ILE A 124 1.14 -15.89 -8.90
CA ILE A 124 2.59 -15.65 -8.73
C ILE A 124 2.95 -14.24 -9.21
N SER A 125 2.54 -13.86 -10.41
CA SER A 125 2.88 -12.55 -10.98
C SER A 125 2.39 -11.42 -10.07
N PHE A 126 1.17 -11.54 -9.54
CA PHE A 126 0.62 -10.58 -8.59
C PHE A 126 1.42 -10.54 -7.28
N ALA A 127 1.78 -11.68 -6.70
CA ALA A 127 2.57 -11.73 -5.46
C ALA A 127 3.98 -11.15 -5.65
N VAL A 128 4.63 -11.36 -6.81
CA VAL A 128 5.92 -10.74 -7.13
C VAL A 128 5.78 -9.22 -7.24
N ILE A 129 4.77 -8.73 -7.95
CA ILE A 129 4.49 -7.28 -8.06
C ILE A 129 4.25 -6.68 -6.68
N TYR A 130 3.44 -7.35 -5.85
CA TYR A 130 3.16 -6.90 -4.49
C TYR A 130 4.41 -6.93 -3.60
N SER A 131 5.28 -7.93 -3.75
CA SER A 131 6.59 -7.99 -3.06
C SER A 131 7.49 -6.81 -3.42
N LEU A 132 7.60 -6.48 -4.72
CA LEU A 132 8.38 -5.34 -5.20
C LEU A 132 7.81 -4.02 -4.67
N GLN A 133 6.49 -3.89 -4.66
CA GLN A 133 5.80 -2.73 -4.13
C GLN A 133 6.07 -2.53 -2.63
N ILE A 134 6.07 -3.61 -1.84
CA ILE A 134 6.43 -3.58 -0.41
C ILE A 134 7.90 -3.24 -0.21
N LEU A 135 8.81 -3.82 -1.01
CA LEU A 135 10.24 -3.51 -0.93
C LEU A 135 10.47 -2.00 -1.08
N LEU A 136 9.76 -1.38 -2.02
CA LEU A 136 9.85 0.05 -2.28
C LEU A 136 9.17 0.91 -1.19
N GLN A 137 8.11 0.41 -0.55
CA GLN A 137 7.61 1.05 0.67
C GLN A 137 8.60 0.92 1.83
N GLY A 138 9.32 -0.21 1.91
CA GLY A 138 10.34 -0.45 2.91
C GLY A 138 11.49 0.55 2.83
N THR A 139 11.96 0.86 1.61
CA THR A 139 12.98 1.91 1.43
C THR A 139 12.46 3.27 1.91
N LEU A 140 11.21 3.64 1.61
CA LEU A 140 10.59 4.88 2.12
C LEU A 140 10.54 4.91 3.65
N VAL A 141 10.11 3.82 4.30
CA VAL A 141 10.05 3.74 5.77
C VAL A 141 11.44 3.86 6.38
N MET A 142 12.43 3.14 5.82
CA MET A 142 13.82 3.22 6.27
C MET A 142 14.40 4.63 6.10
N THR A 143 14.07 5.30 4.99
CA THR A 143 14.42 6.70 4.78
C THR A 143 13.77 7.60 5.83
N VAL A 144 12.46 7.47 6.12
CA VAL A 144 11.78 8.27 7.16
C VAL A 144 12.42 8.06 8.54
N LEU A 145 12.71 6.81 8.92
CA LEU A 145 13.36 6.48 10.19
C LEU A 145 14.79 7.03 10.26
N SER A 146 15.56 6.90 9.18
CA SER A 146 16.95 7.38 9.10
C SER A 146 17.02 8.90 9.09
N ASN A 147 16.07 9.56 8.42
CA ASN A 147 15.94 11.02 8.37
C ASN A 147 15.62 11.62 9.75
N GLU A 148 14.81 10.93 10.57
CA GLU A 148 14.56 11.32 11.96
C GLU A 148 15.82 11.12 12.83
N LEU A 149 16.60 10.06 12.58
CA LEU A 149 17.86 9.80 13.30
C LEU A 149 19.00 10.77 12.90
N GLN A 150 19.03 11.23 11.66
CA GLN A 150 20.12 12.06 11.12
C GLN A 150 19.75 13.56 11.00
N GLY A 151 18.49 13.94 11.21
CA GLY A 151 18.00 15.32 11.06
C GLY A 151 17.89 15.83 9.60
N THR A 152 18.38 15.05 8.62
CA THR A 152 18.36 15.33 7.19
C THR A 152 17.23 14.55 6.53
N PHE A 153 16.19 15.23 6.02
CA PHE A 153 15.13 14.58 5.24
C PHE A 153 15.57 14.34 3.79
N LEU A 154 15.90 13.10 3.42
CA LEU A 154 15.82 12.63 2.03
C LEU A 154 14.35 12.74 1.57
N LEU A 155 14.10 13.23 0.35
CA LEU A 155 12.84 13.82 -0.17
C LEU A 155 12.70 15.34 0.01
N ARG A 156 13.81 16.05 0.19
CA ARG A 156 13.81 17.53 0.13
C ARG A 156 13.62 18.07 -1.29
N ASP A 157 13.95 17.26 -2.29
CA ASP A 157 13.94 17.65 -3.70
C ASP A 157 12.77 17.02 -4.44
N ILE A 158 11.90 17.88 -4.98
CA ILE A 158 10.74 17.50 -5.79
C ILE A 158 11.14 16.66 -7.01
N ASN A 159 12.36 16.85 -7.53
CA ASN A 159 12.89 16.08 -8.65
C ASN A 159 13.04 14.60 -8.29
N GLN A 160 13.50 14.28 -7.07
CA GLN A 160 13.62 12.89 -6.63
C GLN A 160 12.25 12.21 -6.58
N VAL A 161 11.23 12.92 -6.09
CA VAL A 161 9.84 12.42 -6.04
C VAL A 161 9.28 12.18 -7.45
N ILE A 162 9.55 13.10 -8.39
CA ILE A 162 9.11 12.98 -9.79
C ILE A 162 9.76 11.76 -10.45
N TRP A 163 11.07 11.58 -10.31
CA TRP A 163 11.77 10.44 -10.91
C TRP A 163 11.32 9.10 -10.35
N ILE A 164 11.11 9.01 -9.04
CA ILE A 164 10.55 7.82 -8.40
C ILE A 164 9.13 7.54 -8.94
N SER A 165 8.28 8.57 -9.02
CA SER A 165 6.91 8.43 -9.52
C SER A 165 6.87 8.02 -11.00
N LEU A 166 7.76 8.55 -11.84
CA LEU A 166 7.91 8.17 -13.26
C LEU A 166 8.35 6.73 -13.41
N PHE A 167 9.33 6.29 -12.62
CA PHE A 167 9.76 4.89 -12.60
C PHE A 167 8.58 3.95 -12.28
N PHE A 168 7.77 4.30 -11.29
CA PHE A 168 6.57 3.52 -10.95
C PHE A 168 5.50 3.50 -12.04
N LEU A 169 5.28 4.64 -12.69
CA LEU A 169 4.33 4.71 -13.81
C LEU A 169 4.78 3.80 -14.94
N LEU A 170 6.06 3.86 -15.33
CA LEU A 170 6.62 3.03 -16.39
C LEU A 170 6.57 1.54 -16.04
N LEU A 171 6.90 1.18 -14.79
CA LEU A 171 6.79 -0.19 -14.29
C LEU A 171 5.35 -0.70 -14.40
N THR A 172 4.37 0.12 -13.99
CA THR A 172 2.94 -0.22 -14.05
C THR A 172 2.46 -0.39 -15.50
N LEU A 173 2.85 0.50 -16.41
CA LEU A 173 2.53 0.42 -17.83
C LEU A 173 3.11 -0.84 -18.48
N TRP A 174 4.37 -1.16 -18.18
CA TRP A 174 5.01 -2.38 -18.65
C TRP A 174 4.28 -3.64 -18.15
N PHE A 175 3.84 -3.66 -16.90
CA PHE A 175 3.05 -4.77 -16.37
C PHE A 175 1.70 -4.91 -17.05
N CYS A 176 0.94 -3.83 -17.22
CA CYS A 176 -0.34 -3.83 -17.95
C CYS A 176 -0.17 -4.35 -19.38
N TRP A 177 0.89 -3.91 -20.08
CA TRP A 177 1.24 -4.41 -21.40
C TRP A 177 1.54 -5.92 -21.39
N SER A 178 2.34 -6.39 -20.43
CA SER A 178 2.71 -7.81 -20.32
C SER A 178 1.51 -8.72 -19.99
N ALA A 179 0.55 -8.22 -19.21
CA ALA A 179 -0.66 -8.95 -18.87
C ALA A 179 -1.61 -9.02 -20.08
N TRP A 180 -1.78 -7.90 -20.79
CA TRP A 180 -2.59 -7.83 -22.00
C TRP A 180 -2.11 -8.78 -23.10
N ARG A 181 -0.79 -8.87 -23.32
CA ARG A 181 -0.22 -9.83 -24.29
C ARG A 181 -0.53 -11.28 -23.95
N ARG A 182 -0.59 -11.65 -22.66
CA ARG A 182 -0.88 -13.04 -22.23
C ARG A 182 -2.35 -13.42 -22.38
N VAL A 183 -3.27 -12.46 -22.36
CA VAL A 183 -4.70 -12.68 -22.58
C VAL A 183 -5.03 -12.85 -24.07
N ARG A 184 -4.34 -12.13 -24.97
CA ARG A 184 -4.54 -12.24 -26.43
C ARG A 184 -3.93 -13.50 -27.08
N LEU A 185 -3.06 -14.22 -26.38
CA LEU A 185 -2.37 -15.41 -26.89
C LEU A 185 -3.00 -16.73 -26.40
N LYS A 186 -4.19 -16.66 -25.79
CA LYS A 186 -5.07 -17.80 -25.49
C LYS A 186 -6.36 -17.65 -26.27
#